data_AF-A0A6A3F9V6-F1
#
_entry.id   AF-A0A6A3F9V6-F1
#
_cell.length_a   1.000
_cell.length_b   1.000
_cell.length_c   1.000
_cell.angle_alpha   90.00
_cell.angle_beta   90.00
_cell.angle_gamma   90.00
#
_symmetry.space_group_name_H-M   'P 1'
#
loop_
_entity.id
_entity.type
_entity.pdbx_description
1 polymer ?
#
loop_
_entity_poly.entity_id
_entity_poly.type
_entity_poly.pdbx_seq_one_letter_code
_entity_poly.pdbx_strand_id
1 'polypeptide(L)'
;MSSGLLDCHGDAKLQLAYNLSAAFKFSKSVLQKLLAALNECNEWGQVFLLDALAGYTPSDSREAEVIIERVTPRLQHVNSAVVLSAVKGIMKFLEKVSEADTERSLSTKMTPPLLTLLSTEPEIQYVALRNINLIVQKRPSILNEIKVFFCKYNDPICVKMDKLEITIRLVSEVNIEQVLLEFKEYATEVNVEFVRRSVRAIGRCAVARRGEVHQRTARADSDQDELHCAGGDQCDYTCECTECFPRHGNVLSSGMLVD
;
A
#
# COMPACT_ATOMS: atom_id res chain seq x y z
N MET A 1 -42.51 14.53 18.49
CA MET A 1 -42.10 13.87 19.75
C MET A 1 -41.00 12.87 19.41
N SER A 2 -39.82 13.10 19.97
CA SER A 2 -38.76 12.12 20.30
C SER A 2 -38.21 11.25 19.15
N SER A 3 -37.05 11.54 18.54
CA SER A 3 -35.65 11.41 19.02
C SER A 3 -35.02 10.02 18.81
N GLY A 4 -33.78 10.01 18.32
CA GLY A 4 -32.92 8.83 18.14
C GLY A 4 -31.93 9.03 16.98
N LEU A 5 -31.03 10.01 17.03
CA LEU A 5 -29.69 9.92 17.65
C LEU A 5 -28.78 8.89 16.94
N LEU A 6 -28.15 9.30 15.82
CA LEU A 6 -26.98 8.64 15.24
C LEU A 6 -26.00 9.70 14.71
N ASP A 7 -24.87 9.78 15.43
CA ASP A 7 -23.52 10.15 14.99
C ASP A 7 -23.18 11.58 14.55
N CYS A 8 -23.28 12.53 15.49
CA CYS A 8 -22.50 13.79 15.45
C CYS A 8 -21.13 13.71 16.17
N HIS A 9 -20.72 12.52 16.67
CA HIS A 9 -19.46 12.36 17.42
C HIS A 9 -18.22 12.16 16.54
N GLY A 10 -18.39 11.77 15.27
CA GLY A 10 -17.28 11.65 14.31
C GLY A 10 -16.77 13.02 13.82
N ASP A 11 -17.70 13.94 13.57
CA ASP A 11 -17.38 15.27 13.00
C ASP A 11 -16.65 16.19 13.97
N ALA A 12 -16.96 16.14 15.27
CA ALA A 12 -16.31 17.02 16.24
C ALA A 12 -14.81 16.71 16.41
N LYS A 13 -14.40 15.42 16.39
CA LYS A 13 -12.98 15.03 16.43
C LYS A 13 -12.25 15.36 15.13
N LEU A 14 -12.90 15.15 13.99
CA LEU A 14 -12.36 15.50 12.67
C LEU A 14 -12.21 17.01 12.50
N GLN A 15 -13.20 17.79 12.95
CA GLN A 15 -13.13 19.24 12.96
C GLN A 15 -12.12 19.78 13.97
N LEU A 16 -12.00 19.20 15.18
CA LEU A 16 -10.96 19.62 16.13
C LEU A 16 -9.56 19.30 15.61
N ALA A 17 -9.36 18.13 15.00
CA ALA A 17 -8.09 17.73 14.39
C ALA A 17 -7.76 18.59 13.16
N TYR A 18 -8.76 18.89 12.32
CA TYR A 18 -8.63 19.82 11.19
C TYR A 18 -8.28 21.23 11.68
N ASN A 19 -8.98 21.72 12.70
CA ASN A 19 -8.73 23.03 13.30
C ASN A 19 -7.38 23.11 14.03
N LEU A 20 -6.91 22.03 14.67
CA LEU A 20 -5.55 21.96 15.24
C LEU A 20 -4.48 21.98 14.13
N SER A 21 -4.71 21.21 13.06
CA SER A 21 -3.80 21.15 11.90
C SER A 21 -3.75 22.45 11.11
N ALA A 22 -4.86 23.21 11.09
CA ALA A 22 -4.97 24.50 10.45
C ALA A 22 -4.47 25.66 11.33
N ALA A 23 -4.48 25.51 12.66
CA ALA A 23 -4.09 26.57 13.61
C ALA A 23 -2.58 26.61 13.90
N PHE A 24 -1.86 25.49 13.83
CA PHE A 24 -0.42 25.46 14.09
C PHE A 24 0.39 25.61 12.80
N LYS A 25 0.69 26.87 12.43
CA LYS A 25 1.75 27.15 11.45
C LYS A 25 3.11 26.76 12.03
N PHE A 26 3.55 25.55 11.73
CA PHE A 26 4.88 25.08 12.09
C PHE A 26 5.95 25.92 11.36
N SER A 27 6.72 26.67 12.13
CA SER A 27 7.94 27.31 11.64
C SER A 27 9.12 26.33 11.72
N LYS A 28 10.12 26.48 10.84
CA LYS A 28 11.37 25.71 10.87
C LYS A 28 12.05 25.77 12.24
N SER A 29 11.94 26.89 12.97
CA SER A 29 12.50 27.04 14.32
C SER A 29 11.76 26.19 15.37
N VAL A 30 10.44 26.01 15.20
CA VAL A 30 9.61 25.17 16.06
C VAL A 30 9.91 23.71 15.78
N LEU A 31 10.04 23.32 14.51
CA LEU A 31 10.45 21.98 14.09
C LEU A 31 11.76 21.53 14.77
N GLN A 32 12.81 22.38 14.74
CA GLN A 32 14.09 22.05 15.36
C GLN A 32 13.97 21.85 16.88
N LYS A 33 13.15 22.68 17.55
CA LYS A 33 12.87 22.52 18.99
C LYS A 33 12.11 21.23 19.29
N LEU A 34 11.14 20.85 18.46
CA LEU A 34 10.41 19.58 18.62
C LEU A 34 11.32 18.37 18.42
N LEU A 35 12.18 18.40 17.39
CA LEU A 35 13.15 17.33 17.13
C LEU A 35 14.19 17.19 18.26
N ALA A 36 14.59 18.30 18.88
CA ALA A 36 15.43 18.27 20.07
C ALA A 36 14.68 17.66 21.27
N ALA A 37 13.46 18.13 21.53
CA ALA A 37 12.61 17.64 22.61
C ALA A 37 12.27 16.15 22.47
N LEU A 38 12.19 15.62 21.25
CA LEU A 38 11.94 14.20 20.98
C LEU A 38 12.96 13.27 21.66
N ASN A 39 14.20 13.74 21.89
CA ASN A 39 15.24 12.94 22.54
C ASN A 39 15.10 12.92 24.07
N GLU A 40 14.43 13.90 24.66
CA GLU A 40 14.32 14.10 26.11
C GLU A 40 12.94 13.71 26.66
N CYS A 41 11.94 13.60 25.78
CA CYS A 41 10.58 13.25 26.17
C CYS A 41 10.42 11.76 26.51
N ASN A 42 9.51 11.48 27.45
CA ASN A 42 9.03 10.13 27.71
C ASN A 42 8.24 9.57 26.50
N GLU A 43 7.93 8.29 26.52
CA GLU A 43 7.34 7.56 25.38
C GLU A 43 6.03 8.19 24.88
N TRP A 44 5.15 8.61 25.79
CA TRP A 44 3.89 9.26 25.45
C TRP A 44 4.12 10.63 24.83
N GLY A 45 5.04 11.42 25.38
CA GLY A 45 5.46 12.69 24.80
C GLY A 45 6.04 12.51 23.40
N GLN A 46 6.83 11.47 23.17
CA GLN A 46 7.35 11.14 21.84
C GLN A 46 6.23 10.83 20.84
N VAL A 47 5.19 10.08 21.24
CA VAL A 47 4.00 9.83 20.39
C VAL A 47 3.33 11.14 20.00
N PHE A 48 3.03 12.01 20.97
CA PHE A 48 2.39 13.30 20.69
C PHE A 48 3.24 14.20 19.79
N LEU A 49 4.56 14.24 20.02
CA LEU A 49 5.48 15.01 19.20
C LEU A 49 5.57 14.45 17.77
N LEU A 50 5.64 13.14 17.59
CA LEU A 50 5.65 12.49 16.27
C LEU A 50 4.34 12.73 15.51
N ASP A 51 3.20 12.68 16.20
CA ASP A 51 1.90 13.01 15.61
C ASP A 51 1.79 14.48 15.21
N ALA A 52 2.34 15.38 16.03
CA ALA A 52 2.41 16.80 15.71
C ALA A 52 3.34 17.05 14.49
N LEU A 53 4.48 16.35 14.43
CA LEU A 53 5.40 16.38 13.29
C LEU A 53 4.72 15.92 12.01
N ALA A 54 3.84 14.91 12.05
CA ALA A 54 3.10 14.45 10.88
C ALA A 54 2.15 15.52 10.27
N GLY A 55 1.85 16.59 11.02
CA GLY A 55 1.14 17.76 10.51
C GLY A 55 2.03 18.79 9.78
N TYR A 56 3.35 18.70 9.90
CA TYR A 56 4.29 19.55 9.17
C TYR A 56 4.36 19.14 7.70
N THR A 57 4.49 20.12 6.81
CA THR A 57 4.80 19.88 5.39
C THR A 57 6.18 20.46 5.10
N PRO A 58 7.19 19.61 4.81
CA PRO A 58 8.52 20.09 4.47
C PRO A 58 8.49 20.89 3.18
N SER A 59 9.35 21.91 3.11
CA SER A 59 9.42 22.80 1.94
C SER A 59 10.15 22.11 0.78
N ASP A 60 11.21 21.36 1.10
CA ASP A 60 12.15 20.78 0.15
C ASP A 60 12.36 19.27 0.40
N SER A 61 12.73 18.51 -0.63
CA SER A 61 13.08 17.06 -0.51
C SER A 61 14.15 16.83 0.55
N ARG A 62 15.18 17.67 0.54
CA ARG A 62 16.30 17.59 1.50
C ARG A 62 15.86 17.82 2.94
N GLU A 63 14.88 18.70 3.16
CA GLU A 63 14.32 18.92 4.50
C GLU A 63 13.54 17.69 4.96
N ALA A 64 12.74 17.08 4.07
CA ALA A 64 12.01 15.85 4.36
C ALA A 64 12.97 14.69 4.73
N GLU A 65 14.05 14.52 3.97
CA GLU A 65 15.08 13.52 4.24
C GLU A 65 15.72 13.69 5.61
N VAL A 66 16.13 14.91 5.96
CA VAL A 66 16.72 15.22 7.27
C VAL A 66 15.75 14.91 8.41
N ILE A 67 14.46 15.24 8.25
CA ILE A 67 13.44 14.91 9.26
C ILE A 67 13.29 13.39 9.40
N ILE A 68 13.23 12.65 8.28
CA ILE A 68 13.12 11.19 8.30
C ILE A 68 14.34 10.56 9.00
N GLU A 69 15.55 11.02 8.71
CA GLU A 69 16.76 10.53 9.37
C GLU A 69 16.74 10.76 10.88
N ARG A 70 16.20 11.90 11.33
CA ARG A 70 16.04 12.20 12.77
C ARG A 70 14.96 11.37 13.45
N VAL A 71 13.91 10.97 12.73
CA VAL A 71 12.83 10.12 13.24
C VAL A 71 13.20 8.63 13.20
N THR A 72 14.07 8.21 12.27
CA THR A 72 14.46 6.81 12.04
C THR A 72 14.87 6.05 13.33
N PRO A 73 15.64 6.62 14.28
CA PRO A 73 15.98 5.92 15.53
C PRO A 73 14.77 5.53 16.39
N ARG A 74 13.63 6.20 16.24
CA ARG A 74 12.39 5.87 16.96
C ARG A 74 11.74 4.58 16.49
N LEU A 75 12.12 4.05 15.32
CA LEU A 75 11.63 2.77 14.82
C LEU A 75 12.08 1.58 15.68
N GLN A 76 13.16 1.71 16.43
CA GLN A 76 13.72 0.67 17.30
C GLN A 76 13.22 0.77 18.75
N HIS A 77 12.23 1.61 19.00
CA HIS A 77 11.69 1.83 20.33
C HIS A 77 10.90 0.60 20.82
N VAL A 78 10.96 0.30 22.13
CA VAL A 78 10.29 -0.86 22.73
C VAL A 78 8.76 -0.72 22.65
N ASN A 79 8.26 0.50 22.84
CA ASN A 79 6.84 0.81 22.76
C ASN A 79 6.34 0.90 21.31
N SER A 80 5.41 -0.01 20.95
CA SER A 80 4.77 -0.09 19.63
C SER A 80 4.05 1.19 19.20
N ALA A 81 3.52 1.98 20.14
CA ALA A 81 2.86 3.25 19.82
C ALA A 81 3.86 4.28 19.26
N VAL A 82 5.07 4.32 19.82
CA VAL A 82 6.15 5.20 19.31
C VAL A 82 6.57 4.75 17.91
N VAL A 83 6.72 3.43 17.69
CA VAL A 83 7.08 2.86 16.39
C VAL A 83 6.02 3.19 15.32
N LEU A 84 4.74 2.93 15.61
CA LEU A 84 3.65 3.21 14.66
C LEU A 84 3.51 4.71 14.34
N SER A 85 3.71 5.58 15.35
CA SER A 85 3.70 7.03 15.16
C SER A 85 4.87 7.50 14.30
N ALA A 86 6.06 6.93 14.51
CA ALA A 86 7.23 7.19 13.68
C ALA A 86 7.01 6.74 12.23
N VAL A 87 6.47 5.53 12.02
CA VAL A 87 6.13 5.02 10.67
C VAL A 87 5.14 5.94 9.97
N LYS A 88 4.09 6.40 10.66
CA LYS A 88 3.12 7.36 10.13
C LYS A 88 3.80 8.65 9.65
N GLY A 89 4.69 9.23 10.48
CA GLY A 89 5.46 10.42 10.12
C GLY A 89 6.36 10.19 8.90
N ILE A 90 7.12 9.09 8.90
CA ILE A 90 8.02 8.72 7.78
C ILE A 90 7.22 8.55 6.49
N MET A 91 6.12 7.79 6.51
CA MET A 91 5.25 7.59 5.35
C MET A 91 4.70 8.89 4.76
N LYS A 92 4.39 9.88 5.62
CA LYS A 92 3.93 11.21 5.20
C LYS A 92 5.03 11.99 4.48
N PHE A 93 6.24 12.01 5.04
CA PHE A 93 7.37 12.76 4.48
C PHE A 93 7.97 12.10 3.24
N LEU A 94 7.85 10.78 3.12
CA LEU A 94 8.27 10.03 1.93
C LEU A 94 7.53 10.45 0.65
N GLU A 95 6.38 11.13 0.73
CA GLU A 95 5.68 11.68 -0.46
C GLU A 95 6.38 12.94 -1.02
N LYS A 96 7.34 13.52 -0.29
CA LYS A 96 8.09 14.73 -0.67
C LYS A 96 9.52 14.47 -1.09
N VAL A 97 9.99 13.22 -0.96
CA VAL A 97 11.33 12.80 -1.40
C VAL A 97 11.33 12.67 -2.93
N SER A 98 12.26 13.34 -3.60
CA SER A 98 12.34 13.33 -5.07
C SER A 98 13.18 12.17 -5.62
N GLU A 99 14.18 11.72 -4.86
CA GLU A 99 15.09 10.65 -5.27
C GLU A 99 14.49 9.27 -4.98
N ALA A 100 14.19 8.50 -6.04
CA ALA A 100 13.53 7.19 -5.94
C ALA A 100 14.38 6.14 -5.17
N ASP A 101 15.71 6.19 -5.31
CA ASP A 101 16.61 5.27 -4.60
C ASP A 101 16.63 5.56 -3.10
N THR A 102 16.63 6.84 -2.73
CA THR A 102 16.54 7.28 -1.32
C THR A 102 15.19 6.91 -0.73
N GLU A 103 14.10 7.14 -1.48
CA GLU A 103 12.76 6.73 -1.08
C GLU A 103 12.68 5.22 -0.81
N ARG A 104 13.25 4.40 -1.70
CA ARG A 104 13.28 2.95 -1.54
C ARG A 104 14.12 2.52 -0.34
N SER A 105 15.29 3.11 -0.16
CA SER A 105 16.20 2.86 0.97
C SER A 105 15.56 3.21 2.32
N LEU A 106 14.84 4.34 2.39
CA LEU A 106 14.11 4.73 3.59
C LEU A 106 12.90 3.81 3.85
N SER A 107 12.24 3.36 2.78
CA SER A 107 11.10 2.45 2.87
C SER A 107 11.50 1.08 3.43
N THR A 108 12.63 0.52 2.99
CA THR A 108 13.12 -0.78 3.48
C THR A 108 13.54 -0.75 4.95
N LYS A 109 13.95 0.41 5.48
CA LYS A 109 14.26 0.59 6.91
C LYS A 109 13.04 0.41 7.82
N MET A 110 11.82 0.62 7.31
CA MET A 110 10.57 0.42 8.06
C MET A 110 10.15 -1.06 8.10
N THR A 111 10.68 -1.91 7.22
CA THR A 111 10.26 -3.31 7.15
C THR A 111 10.60 -4.10 8.41
N PRO A 112 11.84 -4.13 8.91
CA PRO A 112 12.18 -4.85 10.14
C PRO A 112 11.31 -4.47 11.37
N PRO A 113 11.10 -3.19 11.71
CA PRO A 113 10.30 -2.84 12.89
C PRO A 113 8.83 -3.24 12.72
N LEU A 114 8.25 -3.11 11.52
CA LEU A 114 6.88 -3.57 11.25
C LEU A 114 6.74 -5.09 11.43
N LEU A 115 7.74 -5.87 11.00
CA LEU A 115 7.72 -7.32 11.18
C LEU A 115 7.89 -7.73 12.65
N THR A 116 8.72 -7.01 13.42
CA THR A 116 8.88 -7.24 14.87
C THR A 116 7.57 -7.03 15.63
N LEU A 117 6.76 -6.04 15.24
CA LEU A 117 5.42 -5.81 15.82
C LEU A 117 4.45 -6.98 15.59
N LEU A 118 4.71 -7.86 14.62
CA LEU A 118 3.88 -9.04 14.41
C LEU A 118 4.17 -10.19 15.37
N SER A 119 5.23 -10.07 16.16
CA SER A 119 5.66 -11.06 17.16
C SER A 119 5.27 -10.68 18.59
N THR A 120 4.58 -9.55 18.78
CA THR A 120 4.10 -9.08 20.09
C THR A 120 2.75 -9.70 20.46
N GLU A 121 2.14 -9.22 21.54
CA GLU A 121 0.78 -9.58 21.97
C GLU A 121 -0.27 -9.43 20.85
N PRO A 122 -1.30 -10.29 20.83
CA PRO A 122 -2.27 -10.36 19.74
C PRO A 122 -3.04 -9.05 19.49
N GLU A 123 -3.27 -8.26 20.53
CA GLU A 123 -3.93 -6.94 20.45
C GLU A 123 -3.07 -5.94 19.67
N ILE A 124 -1.77 -5.89 20.00
CA ILE A 124 -0.80 -5.03 19.32
C ILE A 124 -0.59 -5.52 17.89
N GLN A 125 -0.51 -6.84 17.69
CA GLN A 125 -0.39 -7.45 16.37
C GLN A 125 -1.58 -7.09 15.46
N TYR A 126 -2.81 -7.11 15.99
CA TYR A 126 -4.00 -6.71 15.23
C TYR A 126 -3.91 -5.25 14.77
N VAL A 127 -3.54 -4.33 15.66
CA VAL A 127 -3.35 -2.91 15.31
C VAL A 127 -2.22 -2.75 14.29
N ALA A 128 -1.11 -3.46 14.46
CA ALA A 128 0.02 -3.44 13.53
C ALA A 128 -0.38 -3.95 12.14
N LEU A 129 -1.10 -5.07 12.04
CA LEU A 129 -1.58 -5.63 10.78
C LEU A 129 -2.52 -4.67 10.04
N ARG A 130 -3.41 -3.96 10.76
CA ARG A 130 -4.27 -2.95 10.15
C ARG A 130 -3.46 -1.80 9.54
N ASN A 131 -2.45 -1.31 10.26
CA ASN A 131 -1.54 -0.27 9.75
C ASN A 131 -0.72 -0.78 8.56
N ILE A 132 -0.18 -2.00 8.65
CA ILE A 132 0.56 -2.64 7.55
C ILE A 132 -0.32 -2.77 6.30
N ASN A 133 -1.58 -3.17 6.43
CA ASN A 133 -2.50 -3.26 5.30
C ASN A 133 -2.67 -1.91 4.59
N LEU A 134 -2.76 -0.80 5.34
CA LEU A 134 -2.80 0.55 4.76
C LEU A 134 -1.48 0.93 4.07
N ILE A 135 -0.35 0.57 4.66
CA ILE A 135 0.98 0.83 4.08
C ILE A 135 1.15 0.07 2.77
N VAL A 136 0.82 -1.23 2.74
CA VAL A 136 0.92 -2.08 1.55
C VAL A 136 0.01 -1.58 0.42
N GLN A 137 -1.17 -1.05 0.73
CA GLN A 137 -2.06 -0.45 -0.26
C GLN A 137 -1.44 0.79 -0.93
N LYS A 138 -0.69 1.59 -0.16
CA LYS A 138 -0.05 2.81 -0.68
C LYS A 138 1.28 2.48 -1.39
N ARG A 139 2.07 1.54 -0.85
CA ARG A 139 3.41 1.18 -1.32
C ARG A 139 3.64 -0.33 -1.16
N PRO A 140 3.29 -1.14 -2.18
CA PRO A 140 3.41 -2.59 -2.09
C PRO A 140 4.87 -3.08 -2.07
N SER A 141 5.82 -2.27 -2.53
CA SER A 141 7.26 -2.60 -2.62
C SER A 141 8.01 -2.63 -1.27
N ILE A 142 7.35 -2.25 -0.17
CA ILE A 142 7.98 -2.17 1.16
C ILE A 142 8.17 -3.57 1.76
N LEU A 143 7.21 -4.47 1.55
CA LEU A 143 7.18 -5.79 2.21
C LEU A 143 7.39 -6.91 1.19
N ASN A 144 8.58 -7.52 1.23
CA ASN A 144 8.92 -8.64 0.35
C ASN A 144 8.78 -10.01 1.03
N GLU A 145 8.74 -10.05 2.37
CA GLU A 145 8.70 -11.30 3.13
C GLU A 145 7.26 -11.76 3.38
N ILE A 146 6.68 -12.48 2.41
CA ILE A 146 5.29 -12.95 2.51
C ILE A 146 5.06 -13.99 3.61
N LYS A 147 6.09 -14.79 3.94
CA LYS A 147 6.01 -15.91 4.89
C LYS A 147 5.62 -15.48 6.31
N VAL A 148 5.97 -14.25 6.69
CA VAL A 148 5.65 -13.70 8.03
C VAL A 148 4.14 -13.49 8.21
N PHE A 149 3.40 -13.36 7.11
CA PHE A 149 1.94 -13.18 7.12
C PHE A 149 1.17 -14.49 7.12
N PHE A 150 1.83 -15.65 7.15
CA PHE A 150 1.11 -16.92 7.26
C PHE A 150 0.48 -17.09 8.65
N CYS A 151 -0.72 -17.66 8.65
CA CYS A 151 -1.52 -17.88 9.84
C CYS A 151 -0.94 -19.04 10.66
N LYS A 152 -0.74 -18.82 11.96
CA LYS A 152 -0.43 -19.90 12.90
C LYS A 152 -1.72 -20.50 13.44
N TYR A 153 -1.67 -21.75 13.92
CA TYR A 153 -2.85 -22.42 14.46
C TYR A 153 -3.47 -21.67 15.64
N ASN A 154 -2.63 -21.06 16.48
CA ASN A 154 -2.99 -20.33 17.70
C ASN A 154 -3.33 -18.85 17.48
N ASP A 155 -3.24 -18.36 16.23
CA ASP A 155 -3.58 -16.97 15.94
C ASP A 155 -5.09 -16.73 16.14
N PRO A 156 -5.49 -15.63 16.80
CA PRO A 156 -6.90 -15.24 16.89
C PRO A 156 -7.53 -15.06 15.50
N ILE A 157 -8.84 -15.30 15.39
CA ILE A 157 -9.54 -15.21 14.10
C ILE A 157 -9.41 -13.83 13.45
N CYS A 158 -9.43 -12.74 14.22
CA CYS A 158 -9.23 -11.38 13.70
C CYS A 158 -7.86 -11.20 13.04
N VAL A 159 -6.80 -11.74 13.66
CA VAL A 159 -5.43 -11.74 13.13
C VAL A 159 -5.34 -12.58 11.86
N LYS A 160 -5.91 -13.80 11.85
CA LYS A 160 -5.93 -14.68 10.66
C LYS A 160 -6.59 -13.98 9.46
N MET A 161 -7.71 -13.29 9.69
CA MET A 161 -8.44 -12.58 8.63
C MET A 161 -7.63 -11.43 8.02
N ASP A 162 -6.93 -10.64 8.84
CA ASP A 162 -6.09 -9.55 8.35
C ASP A 162 -4.81 -10.06 7.65
N LYS A 163 -4.19 -11.12 8.19
CA LYS A 163 -3.06 -11.82 7.56
C LYS A 163 -3.40 -12.33 6.17
N LEU A 164 -4.57 -12.96 6.02
CA LEU A 164 -5.07 -13.42 4.73
C LEU A 164 -5.21 -12.25 3.73
N GLU A 165 -5.81 -11.14 4.16
CA GLU A 165 -6.08 -9.98 3.31
C GLU A 165 -4.79 -9.25 2.86
N ILE A 166 -3.76 -9.22 3.71
CA ILE A 166 -2.42 -8.73 3.36
C ILE A 166 -1.73 -9.71 2.40
N THR A 167 -1.79 -11.01 2.68
CA THR A 167 -1.16 -12.05 1.84
C THR A 167 -1.66 -11.96 0.41
N ILE A 168 -2.97 -11.77 0.21
CA ILE A 168 -3.58 -11.58 -1.12
C ILE A 168 -2.98 -10.38 -1.87
N ARG A 169 -2.67 -9.28 -1.19
CA ARG A 169 -2.11 -8.07 -1.81
C ARG A 169 -0.65 -8.23 -2.21
N LEU A 170 0.10 -9.06 -1.47
CA LEU A 170 1.53 -9.29 -1.71
C LEU A 170 1.80 -10.46 -2.66
N VAL A 171 0.75 -11.09 -3.19
CA VAL A 171 0.90 -12.16 -4.19
C VAL A 171 1.56 -11.60 -5.44
N SER A 172 2.59 -12.31 -5.90
CA SER A 172 3.32 -12.05 -7.13
C SER A 172 3.52 -13.36 -7.90
N GLU A 173 4.06 -13.28 -9.11
CA GLU A 173 4.34 -14.48 -9.91
C GLU A 173 5.36 -15.42 -9.27
N VAL A 174 6.24 -14.88 -8.43
CA VAL A 174 7.33 -15.63 -7.80
C VAL A 174 6.84 -16.42 -6.59
N ASN A 175 5.81 -15.94 -5.89
CA ASN A 175 5.37 -16.52 -4.60
C ASN A 175 4.00 -17.21 -4.67
N ILE A 176 3.30 -17.16 -5.80
CA ILE A 176 1.93 -17.66 -5.96
C ILE A 176 1.77 -19.13 -5.57
N GLU A 177 2.70 -20.00 -5.98
CA GLU A 177 2.59 -21.44 -5.72
C GLU A 177 2.59 -21.73 -4.22
N GLN A 178 3.49 -21.06 -3.48
CA GLN A 178 3.57 -21.18 -2.04
C GLN A 178 2.30 -20.67 -1.35
N VAL A 179 1.76 -19.53 -1.81
CA VAL A 179 0.52 -18.96 -1.25
C VAL A 179 -0.69 -19.85 -1.51
N LEU A 180 -0.80 -20.46 -2.70
CA LEU A 180 -1.90 -21.36 -3.03
C LEU A 180 -1.86 -22.65 -2.21
N LEU A 181 -0.66 -23.18 -1.93
CA LEU A 181 -0.51 -24.33 -1.04
C LEU A 181 -1.00 -24.00 0.37
N GLU A 182 -0.62 -22.84 0.89
CA GLU A 182 -1.04 -22.36 2.20
C GLU A 182 -2.57 -22.12 2.25
N PHE A 183 -3.16 -21.50 1.23
CA PHE A 183 -4.62 -21.27 1.17
C PHE A 183 -5.42 -22.56 1.07
N LYS A 184 -4.84 -23.62 0.49
CA LYS A 184 -5.44 -24.96 0.49
C LYS A 184 -5.54 -25.52 1.91
N GLU A 185 -4.50 -25.34 2.74
CA GLU A 185 -4.56 -25.72 4.16
C GLU A 185 -5.64 -24.91 4.89
N TYR A 186 -5.73 -23.60 4.62
CA TYR A 186 -6.77 -22.73 5.20
C TYR A 186 -8.20 -23.12 4.81
N ALA A 187 -8.39 -23.82 3.69
CA ALA A 187 -9.71 -24.32 3.28
C ALA A 187 -10.16 -25.54 4.10
N THR A 188 -9.25 -26.17 4.87
CA THR A 188 -9.54 -27.32 5.73
C THR A 188 -9.74 -26.94 7.21
N GLU A 189 -9.63 -25.65 7.54
CA GLU A 189 -9.87 -25.12 8.88
C GLU A 189 -11.34 -25.28 9.33
N VAL A 190 -11.56 -25.27 10.64
CA VAL A 190 -12.91 -25.47 11.23
C VAL A 190 -13.79 -24.22 11.10
N ASN A 191 -13.17 -23.03 11.07
CA ASN A 191 -13.91 -21.77 11.02
C ASN A 191 -14.47 -21.50 9.61
N VAL A 192 -15.79 -21.63 9.46
CA VAL A 192 -16.50 -21.50 8.17
C VAL A 192 -16.27 -20.14 7.51
N GLU A 193 -16.26 -19.02 8.25
CA GLU A 193 -16.05 -17.70 7.64
C GLU A 193 -14.63 -17.55 7.12
N PHE A 194 -13.63 -18.03 7.86
CA PHE A 194 -12.24 -18.05 7.40
C PHE A 194 -12.09 -18.90 6.14
N VAL A 195 -12.63 -20.11 6.12
CA VAL A 195 -12.62 -21.00 4.93
C VAL A 195 -13.25 -20.30 3.72
N ARG A 196 -14.42 -19.67 3.89
CA ARG A 196 -15.09 -18.93 2.80
C ARG A 196 -14.23 -17.78 2.28
N ARG A 197 -13.50 -17.08 3.15
CA ARG A 197 -12.57 -16.01 2.75
C ARG A 197 -11.37 -16.56 1.99
N SER A 198 -10.77 -17.65 2.45
CA SER A 198 -9.63 -18.31 1.80
C SER A 198 -9.99 -18.84 0.42
N VAL A 199 -11.16 -19.48 0.26
CA VAL A 199 -11.63 -19.92 -1.07
C VAL A 199 -11.85 -18.74 -2.02
N ARG A 200 -12.42 -17.63 -1.53
CA ARG A 200 -12.54 -16.40 -2.34
C ARG A 200 -11.17 -15.80 -2.70
N ALA A 201 -10.21 -15.87 -1.78
CA ALA A 201 -8.84 -15.41 -2.00
C ALA A 201 -8.17 -16.18 -3.15
N ILE A 202 -8.30 -17.51 -3.17
CA ILE A 202 -7.82 -18.36 -4.29
C ILE A 202 -8.43 -17.89 -5.62
N GLY A 203 -9.75 -17.64 -5.62
CA GLY A 203 -10.44 -17.11 -6.80
C GLY A 203 -9.89 -15.75 -7.27
N ARG A 204 -9.61 -14.83 -6.35
CA ARG A 204 -9.00 -13.52 -6.67
C ARG A 204 -7.60 -13.67 -7.27
N CYS A 205 -6.77 -14.56 -6.72
CA CYS A 205 -5.45 -14.84 -7.27
C CYS A 205 -5.53 -15.42 -8.70
N ALA A 206 -6.49 -16.30 -8.98
CA ALA A 206 -6.69 -16.85 -10.31
C ALA A 206 -7.14 -15.79 -11.34
N VAL A 207 -8.03 -14.88 -10.95
CA VAL A 207 -8.51 -13.78 -11.82
C VAL A 207 -7.40 -12.74 -12.07
N ALA A 208 -6.67 -12.35 -11.03
CA ALA A 208 -5.57 -11.38 -11.16
C ALA A 208 -4.55 -11.81 -12.23
N ARG A 209 -4.21 -13.11 -12.27
CA ARG A 209 -3.29 -13.66 -13.28
C ARG A 209 -3.87 -13.71 -14.68
N ARG A 210 -5.18 -13.99 -14.84
CA ARG A 210 -5.81 -14.04 -16.16
C ARG A 210 -5.87 -12.66 -16.84
N GLY A 211 -5.97 -11.58 -16.06
CA GLY A 211 -5.91 -10.21 -16.59
C GLY A 211 -4.53 -9.85 -17.17
N GLU A 212 -3.45 -10.34 -16.57
CA GLU A 212 -2.07 -10.07 -17.03
C GLU A 212 -1.69 -10.89 -18.26
N VAL A 213 -2.17 -12.13 -18.40
CA VAL A 213 -1.93 -12.96 -19.60
C VAL A 213 -2.49 -12.29 -20.84
N HIS A 214 -3.68 -11.67 -20.75
CA HIS A 214 -4.30 -10.96 -21.88
C HIS A 214 -3.53 -9.69 -22.29
N GLN A 215 -2.85 -9.02 -21.35
CA GLN A 215 -1.98 -7.88 -21.64
C GLN A 215 -0.60 -8.28 -22.19
N ARG A 216 -0.07 -9.45 -21.78
CA ARG A 216 1.18 -9.98 -22.32
C ARG A 216 1.02 -10.51 -23.75
N THR A 217 -0.10 -11.16 -24.09
CA THR A 217 -0.41 -11.47 -25.49
C THR A 217 -0.63 -10.21 -26.32
N ALA A 218 -1.34 -9.20 -25.81
CA ALA A 218 -1.54 -7.95 -26.55
C ALA A 218 -0.25 -7.13 -26.78
N ARG A 219 0.78 -7.26 -25.93
CA ARG A 219 2.11 -6.65 -26.14
C ARG A 219 3.02 -7.50 -27.03
N ALA A 220 2.92 -8.83 -26.95
CA ALA A 220 3.67 -9.73 -27.81
C ALA A 220 3.19 -9.70 -29.27
N ASP A 221 1.91 -9.40 -29.51
CA ASP A 221 1.37 -9.19 -30.86
C ASP A 221 1.87 -7.85 -31.45
N SER A 222 1.98 -6.78 -30.65
CA SER A 222 2.49 -5.49 -31.15
C SER A 222 4.00 -5.46 -31.46
N ASP A 223 4.80 -6.30 -30.79
CA ASP A 223 6.25 -6.41 -31.07
C ASP A 223 6.55 -7.30 -32.29
N GLN A 224 5.59 -8.13 -32.74
CA GLN A 224 5.73 -8.92 -33.97
C GLN A 224 5.30 -8.16 -35.24
N ASP A 225 4.43 -7.15 -35.12
CA ASP A 225 4.01 -6.32 -36.24
C ASP A 225 5.08 -5.32 -36.71
N GLU A 226 6.02 -4.88 -35.84
CA GLU A 226 7.12 -3.99 -36.23
C GLU A 226 8.31 -4.72 -36.89
N LEU A 227 8.43 -6.05 -36.73
CA LEU A 227 9.54 -6.81 -37.34
C LEU A 227 9.22 -7.33 -38.75
N HIS A 228 7.97 -7.21 -39.21
CA HIS A 228 7.54 -7.71 -40.53
C HIS A 228 7.49 -6.67 -41.66
N CYS A 229 7.74 -5.38 -41.39
CA CYS A 229 7.72 -4.33 -42.42
C CYS A 229 9.11 -3.82 -42.88
N ALA A 230 10.20 -4.45 -42.45
CA ALA A 230 11.57 -4.12 -42.90
C ALA A 230 12.10 -5.17 -43.88
N GLY A 231 11.38 -5.38 -44.98
CA GLY A 231 11.81 -6.25 -46.06
C GLY A 231 10.97 -5.98 -47.30
N GLY A 232 11.49 -5.17 -48.21
CA GLY A 232 10.91 -5.03 -49.54
C GLY A 232 11.02 -6.36 -50.28
N ASP A 233 9.87 -6.90 -50.67
CA ASP A 233 9.56 -7.37 -52.03
C ASP A 233 8.27 -8.20 -51.99
N GLN A 234 7.34 -7.84 -52.88
CA GLN A 234 6.16 -8.58 -53.37
C GLN A 234 5.50 -9.62 -52.42
N CYS A 235 4.37 -9.28 -51.81
CA CYS A 235 3.42 -10.25 -51.24
C CYS A 235 2.09 -10.22 -52.01
N ASP A 236 2.00 -11.03 -53.06
CA ASP A 236 0.73 -11.58 -53.58
C ASP A 236 0.29 -12.65 -52.57
N TYR A 237 -0.67 -12.38 -51.69
CA TYR A 237 -1.62 -13.35 -51.09
C TYR A 237 -2.49 -12.59 -50.08
N THR A 238 -3.80 -12.68 -50.28
CA THR A 238 -4.85 -12.09 -49.43
C THR A 238 -4.83 -12.71 -48.03
N CYS A 239 -4.44 -11.93 -47.02
CA CYS A 239 -4.61 -12.30 -45.62
C CYS A 239 -6.06 -12.01 -45.20
N GLU A 240 -6.89 -13.06 -45.07
CA GLU A 240 -8.22 -12.97 -44.47
C GLU A 240 -8.08 -12.76 -42.96
N CYS A 241 -8.11 -11.49 -42.51
CA CYS A 241 -8.27 -11.15 -41.11
C CYS A 241 -9.75 -11.23 -40.71
N THR A 242 -10.27 -12.44 -40.49
CA THR A 242 -11.51 -12.64 -39.73
C THR A 242 -11.20 -12.56 -38.24
N GLU A 243 -11.44 -11.38 -37.64
CA GLU A 243 -12.05 -11.15 -36.31
C GLU A 243 -11.66 -9.77 -35.76
N CYS A 244 -12.19 -8.70 -36.38
CA CYS A 244 -12.32 -7.40 -35.70
C CYS A 244 -13.74 -7.30 -35.11
N PHE A 245 -13.88 -7.56 -33.80
CA PHE A 245 -15.07 -7.13 -33.06
C PHE A 245 -14.96 -5.61 -32.75
N PRO A 246 -15.95 -4.77 -33.11
CA PRO A 246 -15.88 -3.33 -32.90
C PRO A 246 -16.25 -2.96 -31.46
N ARG A 247 -15.37 -2.25 -30.74
CA ARG A 247 -15.77 -1.46 -29.57
C ARG A 247 -16.35 -0.11 -30.01
N HIS A 248 -17.64 0.05 -29.75
CA HIS A 248 -18.42 1.27 -29.51
C HIS A 248 -17.83 2.65 -29.89
N GLY A 249 -18.61 3.39 -30.70
CA GLY A 249 -19.26 4.62 -30.25
C GLY A 249 -18.63 5.97 -30.63
N ASN A 250 -19.30 6.68 -31.55
CA ASN A 250 -19.46 8.13 -31.74
C ASN A 250 -18.43 9.10 -31.12
N VAL A 251 -17.94 10.06 -31.92
CA VAL A 251 -18.32 11.50 -31.86
C VAL A 251 -17.41 12.35 -32.79
N LEU A 252 -18.08 13.02 -33.74
CA LEU A 252 -17.86 14.35 -34.35
C LEU A 252 -16.59 14.74 -35.14
N SER A 253 -16.89 15.14 -36.40
CA SER A 253 -16.54 16.39 -37.10
C SER A 253 -15.11 16.67 -37.57
N SER A 254 -14.91 16.67 -38.89
CA SER A 254 -14.66 17.89 -39.70
C SER A 254 -14.38 17.50 -41.14
N GLY A 255 -14.93 18.27 -42.08
CA GLY A 255 -14.94 17.92 -43.49
C GLY A 255 -13.76 18.46 -44.32
N MET A 256 -13.79 18.06 -45.59
CA MET A 256 -13.34 18.72 -46.82
C MET A 256 -13.45 17.62 -47.90
N LEU A 257 -14.35 17.76 -48.89
CA LEU A 257 -14.05 18.10 -50.30
C LEU A 257 -12.89 17.24 -50.85
N VAL A 258 -13.04 16.48 -51.94
CA VAL A 258 -13.25 16.96 -53.32
C VAL A 258 -13.74 15.80 -54.21
N ASP A 259 -14.63 16.16 -55.15
CA ASP A 259 -15.16 15.51 -56.36
C ASP A 259 -15.92 14.16 -56.30
#